data_AF-A0A9D2M2M2-F1
#
_entry.id   AF-A0A9D2M2M2-F1
#
_cell.length_a   1.000
_cell.length_b   1.000
_cell.length_c   1.000
_cell.angle_alpha   90.00
_cell.angle_beta   90.00
_cell.angle_gamma   90.00
#
_symmetry.space_group_name_H-M   'P 1'
#
loop_
_entity.id
_entity.type
_entity.pdbx_description
1 polymer ?
#
loop_
_entity_poly.entity_id
_entity_poly.type
_entity_poly.pdbx_seq_one_letter_code
_entity_poly.pdbx_strand_id
1 'polypeptide(L)'
;KYPDAADRTSYTMPNTVIKLEQNSFKLLNCQLKSITISSALSDFDGALFSKLSNLQSVFVSENNQSFKSEDGVLFNKNKTELVYYPIDKEATKYIVPDSVTTIKASAFSFPNSYTGPNEVEIPTSVKTIEANNRFKSKCTIYGGSGSYAETWAKENGYTFIAQ
;
A
#
# COMPACT_ATOMS: atom_id res chain seq x y z
N LYS A 1 -15.23 5.27 14.63
CA LYS A 1 -15.30 4.23 13.56
C LYS A 1 -15.49 4.96 12.25
N TYR A 2 -14.83 4.51 11.19
CA TYR A 2 -14.77 5.20 9.90
C TYR A 2 -14.97 4.20 8.75
N PRO A 3 -15.54 4.62 7.61
CA PRO A 3 -16.26 5.89 7.40
C PRO A 3 -17.61 5.93 8.16
N ASP A 4 -18.17 7.13 8.31
CA ASP A 4 -19.47 7.38 8.99
C ASP A 4 -20.70 7.16 8.06
N ALA A 5 -20.54 6.51 6.90
CA ALA A 5 -21.65 6.18 6.02
C ALA A 5 -21.28 4.98 5.13
N ALA A 6 -22.18 4.00 5.02
CA ALA A 6 -21.95 2.73 4.34
C ALA A 6 -22.01 2.80 2.80
N ASP A 7 -22.55 3.87 2.22
CA ASP A 7 -22.86 3.95 0.78
C ASP A 7 -21.97 4.93 0.00
N ARG A 8 -20.75 5.19 0.49
CA ARG A 8 -19.82 6.14 -0.16
C ARG A 8 -18.72 5.42 -0.94
N THR A 9 -18.36 6.02 -2.08
CA THR A 9 -17.19 5.62 -2.89
C THR A 9 -15.93 6.39 -2.52
N SER A 10 -16.04 7.49 -1.76
CA SER A 10 -14.92 8.27 -1.24
C SER A 10 -15.15 8.72 0.21
N TYR A 11 -14.07 8.87 0.97
CA TYR A 11 -14.12 9.35 2.36
C TYR A 11 -12.92 10.22 2.72
N THR A 12 -13.16 11.42 3.25
CA THR A 12 -12.12 12.27 3.81
C THR A 12 -12.14 12.18 5.34
N MET A 13 -11.00 11.83 5.92
CA MET A 13 -10.85 11.79 7.38
C MET A 13 -10.98 13.20 7.96
N PRO A 14 -11.73 13.38 9.05
CA PRO A 14 -11.72 14.63 9.81
C PRO A 14 -10.30 14.96 10.31
N ASN A 15 -9.98 16.25 10.40
CA ASN A 15 -8.71 16.72 10.97
C ASN A 15 -8.58 16.44 12.48
N THR A 16 -9.62 15.92 13.14
CA THR A 16 -9.57 15.46 14.53
C THR A 16 -9.01 14.04 14.67
N VAL A 17 -8.83 13.31 13.56
CA VAL A 17 -8.32 11.94 13.57
C VAL A 17 -6.79 11.95 13.49
N ILE A 18 -6.15 11.72 14.64
CA ILE A 18 -4.67 11.68 14.77
C ILE A 18 -4.14 10.25 14.61
N LYS A 19 -4.93 9.26 15.02
CA LYS A 19 -4.57 7.84 15.06
C LYS A 19 -5.68 6.94 14.54
N LEU A 20 -5.31 5.84 13.88
CA LEU A 20 -6.22 4.73 13.57
C LEU A 20 -5.77 3.46 14.29
N GLU A 21 -6.74 2.72 14.82
CA GLU A 21 -6.51 1.46 15.52
C GLU A 21 -7.16 0.29 14.77
N GLN A 22 -6.86 -0.95 15.17
CA GLN A 22 -7.33 -2.18 14.50
C GLN A 22 -8.84 -2.24 14.22
N ASN A 23 -9.65 -1.58 15.06
CA ASN A 23 -11.10 -1.55 14.97
C ASN A 23 -11.68 -0.26 14.36
N SER A 24 -10.83 0.63 13.83
CA SER A 24 -11.26 1.88 13.18
C SER A 24 -12.19 1.63 11.99
N PHE A 25 -11.91 0.61 11.18
CA PHE A 25 -12.72 0.16 10.05
C PHE A 25 -13.46 -1.13 10.43
N LYS A 26 -14.74 -1.01 10.81
CA LYS A 26 -15.59 -2.16 11.23
C LYS A 26 -16.54 -2.64 10.13
N LEU A 27 -16.68 -1.90 9.03
CA LEU A 27 -17.65 -2.20 7.99
C LEU A 27 -17.05 -3.18 6.97
N LEU A 28 -17.37 -4.46 7.18
CA LEU A 28 -17.37 -5.47 6.12
C LEU A 28 -18.44 -5.00 5.11
N ASN A 29 -18.08 -4.84 3.83
CA ASN A 29 -18.91 -4.30 2.71
C ASN A 29 -18.79 -2.80 2.44
N CYS A 30 -17.64 -2.19 2.72
CA CYS A 30 -17.40 -0.82 2.29
C CYS A 30 -17.18 -0.73 0.77
N GLN A 31 -18.00 0.06 0.07
CA GLN A 31 -17.85 0.37 -1.36
C GLN A 31 -16.82 1.49 -1.62
N LEU A 32 -16.00 1.83 -0.60
CA LEU A 32 -15.00 2.88 -0.72
C LEU A 32 -13.94 2.50 -1.75
N LYS A 33 -13.85 3.34 -2.78
CA LYS A 33 -12.80 3.33 -3.80
C LYS A 33 -11.65 4.26 -3.48
N SER A 34 -11.90 5.29 -2.65
CA SER A 34 -10.85 6.21 -2.22
C SER A 34 -10.99 6.67 -0.78
N ILE A 35 -9.86 6.98 -0.15
CA ILE A 35 -9.78 7.67 1.15
C ILE A 35 -8.84 8.85 1.01
N THR A 36 -9.15 9.95 1.69
CA THR A 36 -8.22 11.06 1.91
C THR A 36 -7.78 11.10 3.37
N ILE A 37 -6.49 10.90 3.59
CA ILE A 37 -5.82 11.07 4.87
C ILE A 37 -5.76 12.57 5.19
N SER A 38 -6.23 12.93 6.39
CA SER A 38 -6.28 14.31 6.88
C SER A 38 -4.89 14.86 7.20
N SER A 39 -4.76 16.16 7.44
CA SER A 39 -3.47 16.75 7.81
C SER A 39 -2.96 16.31 9.19
N ALA A 40 -3.84 15.82 10.06
CA ALA A 40 -3.53 15.49 11.45
C ALA A 40 -3.19 14.01 11.68
N LEU A 41 -3.55 13.12 10.75
CA LEU A 41 -3.29 11.69 10.91
C LEU A 41 -1.78 11.42 10.76
N SER A 42 -1.17 10.90 11.81
CA SER A 42 0.28 10.64 11.86
C SER A 42 0.64 9.21 12.31
N ASP A 43 -0.30 8.48 12.91
CA ASP A 43 -0.04 7.14 13.47
C ASP A 43 -1.10 6.13 13.04
N PHE A 44 -0.71 5.16 12.21
CA PHE A 44 -1.52 4.01 11.86
C PHE A 44 -0.68 2.92 11.19
N ASP A 45 -1.23 1.70 11.20
CA ASP A 45 -0.73 0.59 10.40
C ASP A 45 -1.43 0.59 9.02
N GLY A 46 -0.67 0.60 7.93
CA GLY A 46 -1.21 0.52 6.57
C GLY A 46 -2.08 -0.71 6.33
N ALA A 47 -1.84 -1.80 7.07
CA ALA A 47 -2.65 -3.01 7.04
C ALA A 47 -4.13 -2.76 7.38
N LEU A 48 -4.45 -1.65 8.07
CA LEU A 48 -5.84 -1.28 8.36
C LEU A 48 -6.66 -1.05 7.09
N PHE A 49 -6.02 -0.58 6.01
CA PHE A 49 -6.69 -0.35 4.73
C PHE A 49 -6.92 -1.64 3.93
N SER A 50 -6.25 -2.75 4.26
CA SER A 50 -6.53 -4.06 3.63
C SER A 50 -7.97 -4.54 3.84
N LYS A 51 -8.67 -4.01 4.86
CA LYS A 51 -10.10 -4.29 5.12
C LYS A 51 -11.05 -3.60 4.14
N LEU A 52 -10.55 -2.63 3.37
CA LEU A 52 -11.33 -1.88 2.37
C LEU A 52 -11.13 -2.53 1.00
N SER A 53 -11.85 -3.63 0.74
CA SER A 53 -11.61 -4.53 -0.41
C SER A 53 -11.74 -3.89 -1.80
N ASN A 54 -12.42 -2.75 -1.91
CA ASN A 54 -12.61 -2.02 -3.17
C ASN A 54 -11.71 -0.79 -3.28
N LEU A 55 -10.71 -0.64 -2.40
CA LEU A 55 -9.92 0.58 -2.31
C LEU A 55 -8.91 0.66 -3.46
N GLN A 56 -9.08 1.66 -4.32
CA GLN A 56 -8.29 1.89 -5.52
C GLN A 56 -7.26 3.02 -5.34
N SER A 57 -7.47 3.90 -4.37
CA SER A 57 -6.59 5.05 -4.13
C SER A 57 -6.60 5.55 -2.68
N VAL A 58 -5.45 5.94 -2.18
CA VAL A 58 -5.29 6.71 -0.94
C VAL A 58 -4.72 8.06 -1.32
N PHE A 59 -5.44 9.14 -1.01
CA PHE A 59 -4.97 10.51 -1.10
C PHE A 59 -4.50 11.00 0.26
N VAL A 60 -3.66 12.03 0.27
CA VAL A 60 -3.14 12.64 1.50
C VAL A 60 -3.25 14.15 1.35
N SER A 61 -3.76 14.83 2.38
CA SER A 61 -3.72 16.29 2.45
C SER A 61 -2.29 16.82 2.28
N GLU A 62 -2.10 17.86 1.48
CA GLU A 62 -0.78 18.48 1.25
C GLU A 62 -0.10 18.93 2.55
N ASN A 63 -0.90 19.31 3.54
CA ASN A 63 -0.45 19.77 4.85
C ASN A 63 -0.06 18.63 5.81
N ASN A 64 -0.29 17.37 5.44
CA ASN A 64 0.15 16.24 6.27
C ASN A 64 1.68 16.20 6.30
N GLN A 65 2.25 16.11 7.51
CA GLN A 65 3.71 16.15 7.72
C GLN A 65 4.34 14.74 7.73
N SER A 66 3.54 13.69 7.85
CA SER A 66 4.00 12.31 8.02
C SER A 66 3.94 11.50 6.72
N PHE A 67 2.97 11.80 5.85
CA PHE A 67 2.67 10.99 4.66
C PHE A 67 2.52 11.84 3.40
N LYS A 68 2.60 11.18 2.26
CA LYS A 68 2.16 11.71 0.97
C LYS A 68 1.57 10.59 0.12
N SER A 69 0.77 10.99 -0.86
CA SER A 69 0.30 10.08 -1.91
C SER A 69 0.97 10.44 -3.23
N GLU A 70 1.25 9.43 -4.03
CA GLU A 70 1.59 9.60 -5.44
C GLU A 70 0.83 8.53 -6.25
N ASP A 71 0.09 8.95 -7.26
CA ASP A 71 -0.78 8.09 -8.08
C ASP A 71 -1.73 7.19 -7.28
N GLY A 72 -2.18 7.67 -6.11
CA GLY A 72 -3.06 6.95 -5.20
C GLY A 72 -2.36 5.91 -4.33
N VAL A 73 -1.03 5.79 -4.39
CA VAL A 73 -0.21 4.92 -3.52
C VAL A 73 0.32 5.74 -2.33
N LEU A 74 0.28 5.14 -1.14
CA LEU A 74 0.67 5.82 0.09
C LEU A 74 2.15 5.60 0.42
N PHE A 75 2.84 6.70 0.70
CA PHE A 75 4.22 6.72 1.16
C PHE A 75 4.35 7.55 2.44
N ASN A 76 5.47 7.38 3.14
CA ASN A 76 5.91 8.39 4.10
C ASN A 76 6.25 9.72 3.39
N LYS A 77 6.33 10.83 4.14
CA LYS A 77 6.48 12.18 3.57
C LYS A 77 7.69 12.30 2.63
N ASN A 78 8.80 11.65 2.98
CA ASN A 78 10.06 11.67 2.23
C ASN A 78 10.10 10.68 1.07
N LYS A 79 9.07 9.85 0.89
CA LYS A 79 8.98 8.81 -0.14
C LYS A 79 10.10 7.77 -0.07
N THR A 80 10.58 7.49 1.15
CA THR A 80 11.57 6.43 1.43
C THR A 80 10.89 5.12 1.87
N GLU A 81 9.63 5.19 2.27
CA GLU A 81 8.85 4.02 2.69
C GLU A 81 7.57 3.93 1.84
N LEU A 82 7.36 2.79 1.18
CA LEU A 82 6.05 2.43 0.61
C LEU A 82 5.21 1.85 1.74
N VAL A 83 4.20 2.60 2.15
CA VAL A 83 3.37 2.28 3.33
C VAL A 83 2.19 1.40 2.94
N TYR A 84 1.53 1.70 1.82
CA TYR A 84 0.38 0.92 1.37
C TYR A 84 0.11 1.09 -0.14
N TYR A 85 -0.05 -0.04 -0.81
CA TYR A 85 -0.56 -0.12 -2.18
C TYR A 85 -2.04 -0.53 -2.15
N PRO A 86 -2.97 0.25 -2.74
CA PRO A 86 -4.40 -0.05 -2.67
C PRO A 86 -4.77 -1.41 -3.28
N ILE A 87 -5.62 -2.15 -2.58
CA ILE A 87 -5.98 -3.54 -2.90
C ILE A 87 -6.67 -3.68 -4.27
N ASP A 88 -7.43 -2.68 -4.70
CA ASP A 88 -8.17 -2.71 -5.97
C ASP A 88 -7.57 -1.73 -6.99
N LYS A 89 -6.33 -1.28 -6.77
CA LYS A 89 -5.61 -0.49 -7.78
C LYS A 89 -5.13 -1.39 -8.90
N GLU A 90 -5.94 -1.45 -9.95
CA GLU A 90 -5.60 -2.13 -11.19
C GLU A 90 -4.37 -1.50 -11.84
N ALA A 91 -3.41 -2.35 -12.18
CA ALA A 91 -2.25 -2.03 -12.99
C ALA A 91 -1.74 -3.31 -13.63
N THR A 92 -1.14 -3.23 -14.81
CA THR A 92 -0.40 -4.39 -15.36
C THR A 92 0.95 -4.52 -14.66
N LYS A 93 1.67 -3.40 -14.58
CA LYS A 93 3.00 -3.27 -13.97
C LYS A 93 2.99 -2.13 -12.97
N TYR A 94 3.71 -2.30 -11.86
CA TYR A 94 4.03 -1.24 -10.92
C TYR A 94 5.55 -1.15 -10.73
N ILE A 95 6.09 0.08 -10.77
CA ILE A 95 7.51 0.34 -10.54
C ILE A 95 7.61 1.03 -9.18
N VAL A 96 8.27 0.38 -8.23
CA VAL A 96 8.57 1.00 -6.94
C VAL A 96 9.57 2.14 -7.19
N PRO A 97 9.32 3.37 -6.73
CA PRO A 97 10.21 4.50 -6.98
C PRO A 97 11.61 4.29 -6.39
N ASP A 98 12.65 4.75 -7.08
CA ASP A 98 14.06 4.60 -6.65
C ASP A 98 14.37 5.22 -5.28
N SER A 99 13.57 6.19 -4.83
CA SER A 99 13.71 6.79 -3.50
C SER A 99 13.34 5.84 -2.36
N VAL A 100 12.59 4.77 -2.64
CA VAL A 100 12.11 3.83 -1.62
C VAL A 100 13.23 2.92 -1.17
N THR A 101 13.48 2.91 0.14
CA THR A 101 14.43 1.99 0.79
C THR A 101 13.72 0.84 1.49
N THR A 102 12.44 1.03 1.85
CA THR A 102 11.67 0.06 2.64
C THR A 102 10.25 -0.11 2.09
N ILE A 103 9.86 -1.36 1.88
CA ILE A 103 8.45 -1.75 1.68
C ILE A 103 7.93 -2.19 3.05
N LYS A 104 6.99 -1.43 3.62
CA LYS A 104 6.47 -1.66 4.97
C LYS A 104 5.69 -2.96 5.07
N ALA A 105 5.49 -3.43 6.31
CA ALA A 105 4.74 -4.64 6.57
C ALA A 105 3.35 -4.49 5.99
N SER A 106 2.88 -5.55 5.33
CA SER A 106 1.56 -5.57 4.70
C SER A 106 1.29 -4.45 3.66
N ALA A 107 2.32 -3.77 3.15
CA ALA A 107 2.13 -2.72 2.15
C ALA A 107 1.46 -3.26 0.87
N PHE A 108 1.77 -4.52 0.54
CA PHE A 108 1.04 -5.36 -0.41
C PHE A 108 0.36 -6.52 0.34
N SER A 109 -0.71 -6.31 1.12
CA SER A 109 -1.34 -7.41 1.90
C SER A 109 -2.75 -7.71 1.45
N PHE A 110 -2.97 -8.88 0.83
CA PHE A 110 -4.24 -9.15 0.17
C PHE A 110 -4.78 -10.56 0.43
N PRO A 111 -6.07 -10.69 0.83
CA PRO A 111 -6.82 -11.93 0.75
C PRO A 111 -7.28 -12.23 -0.69
N ASN A 112 -7.78 -13.46 -0.88
CA ASN A 112 -8.06 -14.25 -2.10
C ASN A 112 -8.68 -13.59 -3.37
N SER A 113 -8.94 -12.28 -3.44
CA SER A 113 -9.65 -11.60 -4.56
C SER A 113 -8.90 -10.38 -5.16
N TYR A 114 -7.57 -10.34 -5.07
CA TYR A 114 -6.73 -9.19 -5.45
C TYR A 114 -6.64 -8.94 -6.97
N THR A 115 -6.81 -7.67 -7.40
CA THR A 115 -6.75 -7.21 -8.80
C THR A 115 -5.46 -6.47 -9.16
N GLY A 116 -4.52 -6.26 -8.22
CA GLY A 116 -3.33 -5.44 -8.50
C GLY A 116 -2.30 -6.07 -9.45
N PRO A 117 -1.06 -5.53 -9.50
CA PRO A 117 -0.17 -5.73 -10.63
C PRO A 117 0.25 -7.18 -10.82
N ASN A 118 0.34 -7.57 -12.10
CA ASN A 118 0.94 -8.84 -12.50
C ASN A 118 2.47 -8.75 -12.45
N GLU A 119 3.01 -7.54 -12.55
CA GLU A 119 4.45 -7.28 -12.59
C GLU A 119 4.83 -6.19 -11.61
N VAL A 120 5.85 -6.43 -10.79
CA VAL A 120 6.40 -5.41 -9.90
C VAL A 120 7.89 -5.29 -10.11
N GLU A 121 8.36 -4.09 -10.42
CA GLU A 121 9.78 -3.78 -10.48
C GLU A 121 10.21 -3.15 -9.14
N ILE A 122 11.18 -3.78 -8.49
CA ILE A 122 11.71 -3.36 -7.20
C ILE A 122 13.17 -2.94 -7.40
N PRO A 123 13.51 -1.65 -7.22
CA PRO A 123 14.85 -1.15 -7.45
C PRO A 123 15.83 -1.63 -6.36
N THR A 124 17.12 -1.59 -6.68
CA THR A 124 18.19 -2.00 -5.73
C THR A 124 18.31 -1.09 -4.51
N SER A 125 17.68 0.10 -4.53
CA SER A 125 17.55 0.99 -3.38
C SER A 125 16.71 0.38 -2.26
N VAL A 126 15.77 -0.53 -2.56
CA VAL A 126 15.02 -1.26 -1.56
C VAL A 126 15.95 -2.24 -0.83
N LYS A 127 16.18 -1.96 0.45
CA LYS A 127 17.01 -2.77 1.35
C LYS A 127 16.19 -3.63 2.30
N THR A 128 14.89 -3.39 2.38
CA THR A 128 14.01 -4.12 3.29
C THR A 128 12.62 -4.26 2.71
N ILE A 129 12.10 -5.49 2.74
CA ILE A 129 10.70 -5.81 2.52
C ILE A 129 10.23 -6.48 3.80
N GLU A 130 9.40 -5.77 4.58
CA GLU A 130 8.92 -6.24 5.87
C GLU A 130 7.88 -7.37 5.69
N ALA A 131 7.52 -8.02 6.81
CA ALA A 131 6.66 -9.20 6.82
C ALA A 131 5.25 -8.96 6.23
N ASN A 132 4.57 -10.05 5.88
CA ASN A 132 3.17 -10.07 5.42
C ASN A 132 2.89 -9.34 4.08
N ASN A 133 3.93 -9.03 3.31
CA ASN A 133 3.77 -8.67 1.91
C ASN A 133 3.45 -9.93 1.08
N ARG A 134 2.42 -9.82 0.25
CA ARG A 134 1.82 -10.86 -0.61
C ARG A 134 1.40 -10.22 -1.93
N PHE A 135 2.30 -10.24 -2.91
CA PHE A 135 1.95 -9.88 -4.29
C PHE A 135 0.94 -10.86 -4.88
N LYS A 136 0.28 -10.45 -5.97
CA LYS A 136 -0.67 -11.28 -6.73
C LYS A 136 -0.08 -12.65 -7.02
N SER A 137 -0.93 -13.69 -7.00
CA SER A 137 -0.50 -15.03 -7.42
C SER A 137 0.09 -14.97 -8.83
N LYS A 138 1.26 -15.59 -9.03
CA LYS A 138 2.03 -15.56 -10.28
C LYS A 138 2.55 -14.18 -10.68
N CYS A 139 2.61 -13.22 -9.75
CA CYS A 139 3.30 -11.96 -10.00
C CYS A 139 4.78 -12.23 -10.34
N THR A 140 5.27 -11.56 -11.37
CA THR A 140 6.69 -11.53 -11.71
C THR A 140 7.34 -10.31 -11.07
N ILE A 141 8.39 -10.55 -10.29
CA ILE A 141 9.20 -9.50 -9.67
C ILE A 141 10.42 -9.26 -10.55
N TYR A 142 10.63 -8.00 -10.94
CA TYR A 142 11.83 -7.54 -11.65
C TYR A 142 12.73 -6.78 -10.69
N GLY A 143 14.04 -6.87 -10.86
CA GLY A 143 14.99 -6.08 -10.07
C GLY A 143 16.44 -6.42 -10.42
N GLY A 144 17.40 -5.73 -9.80
CA GLY A 144 18.81 -6.00 -10.03
C GLY A 144 19.24 -7.38 -9.52
N SER A 145 20.17 -8.04 -10.21
CA SER A 145 20.79 -9.28 -9.71
C SER A 145 21.54 -9.04 -8.38
N GLY A 146 21.43 -9.98 -7.44
CA GLY A 146 21.96 -9.89 -6.08
C GLY A 146 21.20 -8.92 -5.18
N SER A 147 20.06 -8.37 -5.62
CA SER A 147 19.27 -7.43 -4.83
C SER A 147 18.52 -8.11 -3.68
N TYR A 148 18.08 -7.29 -2.71
CA TYR A 148 17.18 -7.76 -1.65
C TYR A 148 15.87 -8.33 -2.23
N ALA A 149 15.37 -7.73 -3.32
CA ALA A 149 14.17 -8.19 -4.01
C ALA A 149 14.34 -9.60 -4.59
N GLU A 150 15.53 -9.94 -5.13
CA GLU A 150 15.81 -11.29 -5.63
C GLU A 150 15.71 -12.34 -4.53
N THR A 151 16.40 -12.11 -3.41
CA THR A 151 16.39 -13.02 -2.26
C THR A 151 14.97 -13.18 -1.74
N TRP A 152 14.28 -12.06 -1.49
CA TRP A 152 12.93 -12.08 -0.95
C TRP A 152 11.94 -12.80 -1.88
N ALA A 153 12.03 -12.57 -3.19
CA ALA A 153 11.17 -13.20 -4.18
C ALA A 153 11.33 -14.73 -4.17
N LYS A 154 12.57 -15.22 -4.15
CA LYS A 154 12.87 -16.66 -4.09
C LYS A 154 12.36 -17.30 -2.81
N GLU A 155 12.59 -16.67 -1.66
CA GLU A 155 12.14 -17.16 -0.35
C GLU A 155 10.61 -17.20 -0.22
N ASN A 156 9.90 -16.31 -0.92
CA ASN A 156 8.44 -16.23 -0.89
C ASN A 156 7.76 -16.88 -2.11
N GLY A 157 8.51 -17.60 -2.95
CA GLY A 157 7.98 -18.40 -4.06
C GLY A 157 7.48 -17.58 -5.27
N TYR A 158 7.97 -16.36 -5.44
CA TYR A 158 7.68 -15.53 -6.61
C TYR A 158 8.69 -15.76 -7.74
N THR A 159 8.23 -15.60 -8.98
CA THR A 159 9.15 -15.57 -10.13
C THR A 159 9.94 -14.28 -10.09
N PHE A 160 11.27 -14.38 -10.17
CA PHE A 160 12.17 -13.23 -10.23
C PHE A 160 12.89 -13.18 -11.58
N ILE A 161 12.95 -11.99 -12.20
CA ILE A 161 13.71 -11.73 -13.42
C ILE A 161 14.69 -10.60 -13.16
N ALA A 162 15.98 -10.89 -13.33
CA ALA A 162 17.03 -9.88 -13.22
C ALA A 162 17.00 -8.91 -14.41
N GLN A 163 17.22 -7.62 -14.16
CA GLN A 163 17.36 -6.56 -15.16
C GLN A 163 18.59 -5.70 -14.89
#